data_AF-A0A7X8W9F2-F1
#
_entry.id   AF-A0A7X8W9F2-F1
#
_cell.length_a   1.000
_cell.length_b   1.000
_cell.length_c   1.000
_cell.angle_alpha   90.00
_cell.angle_beta   90.00
_cell.angle_gamma   90.00
#
_symmetry.space_group_name_H-M   'P 1'
#
loop_
_entity.id
_entity.type
_entity.pdbx_description
1 polymer ?
#
loop_
_entity_poly.entity_id
_entity_poly.type
_entity_poly.pdbx_seq_one_letter_code
_entity_poly.pdbx_strand_id
1 'polypeptide(L)'
;MIDEWQDAPQLWDAVRFSIDQKGMTGLYILTGSTSVDESKIAHTGTGRISRLRMRTMSLFESGDSNGEVSLIQLLNNKDISGKSSHNIKDIANLIVGGGWPSSLGKSLAIKQRQVAGYCKSIVNVEVSTPDGIDRDSDKVEHVLRSYSRHISSQASINTITNDVTKNFDSINRRTVSEYINALKNIFVIEDLKAWSP
;
A
#
# COMPACT_ATOMS: atom_id res chain seq x y z
N MET A 1 -18.03 4.76 -11.96
CA MET A 1 -16.71 4.32 -11.44
C MET A 1 -15.95 3.73 -12.61
N ILE A 2 -14.67 4.08 -12.75
CA ILE A 2 -13.77 3.55 -13.77
C ILE A 2 -12.64 2.89 -12.99
N ASP A 3 -12.52 1.57 -13.16
CA ASP A 3 -11.52 0.76 -12.45
C ASP A 3 -10.27 0.55 -13.30
N GLU A 4 -9.14 0.39 -12.62
CA GLU A 4 -7.80 0.26 -13.19
C GLU A 4 -7.52 1.26 -14.34
N TRP A 5 -7.81 2.54 -14.10
CA TRP A 5 -7.70 3.58 -15.14
C TRP A 5 -6.29 3.74 -15.71
N GLN A 6 -5.26 3.29 -14.98
CA GLN A 6 -3.87 3.33 -15.44
C GLN A 6 -3.60 2.49 -16.69
N ASP A 7 -4.45 1.50 -16.99
CA ASP A 7 -4.33 0.68 -18.19
C ASP A 7 -4.72 1.45 -19.46
N ALA A 8 -5.51 2.52 -19.29
CA ALA A 8 -5.90 3.45 -20.35
C ALA A 8 -5.73 4.90 -19.88
N PRO A 9 -4.50 5.44 -19.79
CA PRO A 9 -4.22 6.77 -19.26
C PRO A 9 -4.98 7.90 -19.96
N GLN A 10 -5.38 7.70 -21.22
CA GLN A 10 -6.19 8.65 -21.99
C GLN A 10 -7.56 8.94 -21.34
N LEU A 11 -8.06 8.03 -20.50
CA LEU A 11 -9.28 8.23 -19.71
C LEU A 11 -9.16 9.43 -18.76
N TRP A 12 -7.95 9.75 -18.30
CA TRP A 12 -7.71 10.90 -17.44
C TRP A 12 -8.11 12.22 -18.12
N ASP A 13 -7.63 12.43 -19.34
CA ASP A 13 -7.92 13.64 -20.12
C ASP A 13 -9.39 13.68 -20.56
N ALA A 14 -9.96 12.52 -20.93
CA ALA A 14 -11.38 12.41 -21.27
C ALA A 14 -12.31 12.77 -20.09
N VAL A 15 -11.97 12.28 -18.89
CA VAL A 15 -12.70 12.59 -17.65
C VAL A 15 -12.58 14.07 -17.32
N ARG A 16 -11.38 14.64 -17.40
CA ARG A 16 -11.17 16.08 -17.20
C ARG A 16 -12.03 16.91 -18.15
N PHE A 17 -11.99 16.61 -19.45
CA PHE A 17 -12.78 17.31 -20.46
C PHE A 17 -14.29 17.20 -20.19
N SER A 18 -14.76 16.01 -19.78
CA SER A 18 -16.16 15.81 -19.43
C SER A 18 -16.59 16.62 -18.19
N ILE A 19 -15.71 16.75 -17.18
CA ILE A 19 -15.95 17.61 -16.01
C ILE A 19 -16.08 19.07 -16.44
N ASP A 20 -15.17 19.56 -17.28
CA ASP A 20 -15.20 20.93 -17.77
C ASP A 20 -16.49 21.22 -18.57
N GLN A 21 -16.96 20.29 -19.40
CA GLN A 21 -18.24 20.46 -20.11
C GLN A 21 -19.47 20.49 -19.20
N LYS A 22 -19.49 19.64 -18.17
CA LYS A 22 -20.66 19.49 -17.29
C LYS A 22 -20.70 20.55 -16.19
N GLY A 23 -19.57 21.14 -15.81
CA GLY A 23 -19.50 22.15 -14.76
C GLY A 23 -19.91 21.65 -13.37
N MET A 24 -19.84 20.34 -13.12
CA MET A 24 -20.28 19.71 -11.87
C MET A 24 -19.13 18.91 -11.22
N THR A 25 -19.18 18.77 -9.89
CA THR A 25 -18.24 17.96 -9.11
C THR A 25 -18.84 16.58 -8.79
N GLY A 26 -17.99 15.62 -8.38
CA GLY A 26 -18.45 14.29 -7.93
C GLY A 26 -18.94 13.35 -9.03
N LEU A 27 -18.58 13.61 -10.30
CA LEU A 27 -19.09 12.86 -11.46
C LEU A 27 -18.44 11.48 -11.65
N TYR A 28 -17.17 11.36 -11.29
CA TYR A 28 -16.36 10.18 -11.59
C TYR A 28 -15.55 9.76 -10.37
N ILE A 29 -15.38 8.46 -10.22
CA ILE A 29 -14.43 7.82 -9.30
C ILE A 29 -13.50 7.00 -10.18
N LEU A 30 -12.20 7.28 -10.09
CA LEU A 30 -11.13 6.53 -10.75
C LEU A 30 -10.41 5.71 -9.69
N THR A 31 -10.28 4.40 -9.90
CA THR A 31 -9.51 3.51 -9.04
C THR A 31 -8.33 2.95 -9.82
N GLY A 32 -7.22 2.74 -9.13
CA GLY A 32 -5.99 2.21 -9.73
C GLY A 32 -5.06 1.66 -8.66
N SER A 33 -4.42 0.54 -8.97
CA SER A 33 -3.55 -0.21 -8.06
C SER A 33 -2.06 0.09 -8.24
N THR A 34 -1.66 0.79 -9.32
CA THR A 34 -0.26 1.09 -9.62
C THR A 34 -0.04 2.53 -10.07
N SER A 35 1.23 2.95 -10.12
CA SER A 35 1.60 4.26 -10.65
C SER A 35 1.43 4.30 -12.17
N VAL A 36 0.96 5.43 -12.68
CA VAL A 36 0.75 5.67 -14.12
C VAL A 36 1.97 6.39 -14.68
N ASP A 37 2.37 6.03 -15.89
CA ASP A 37 3.32 6.81 -16.68
C ASP A 37 2.72 8.20 -16.98
N GLU A 38 3.18 9.22 -16.26
CA GLU A 38 2.68 10.59 -16.39
C GLU A 38 2.94 11.20 -17.77
N SER A 39 3.87 10.66 -18.56
CA SER A 39 4.10 11.12 -19.95
C SER A 39 2.93 10.82 -20.88
N LYS A 40 2.07 9.85 -20.51
CA LYS A 40 0.85 9.48 -21.26
C LYS A 40 -0.35 10.34 -20.91
N ILE A 41 -0.20 11.27 -19.97
CA ILE A 41 -1.26 12.16 -19.50
C ILE A 41 -0.96 13.57 -19.98
N ALA A 42 -1.87 14.17 -20.75
CA ALA A 42 -1.64 15.50 -21.31
C ALA A 42 -1.80 16.62 -20.26
N HIS A 43 -2.64 16.41 -19.25
CA HIS A 43 -2.91 17.41 -18.22
C HIS A 43 -2.87 16.85 -16.81
N THR A 44 -2.32 17.62 -15.89
CA THR A 44 -2.18 17.24 -14.47
C THR A 44 -3.50 16.98 -13.74
N GLY A 45 -4.65 17.35 -14.31
CA GLY A 45 -5.97 17.25 -13.66
C GLY A 45 -6.18 18.25 -12.51
N THR A 46 -5.25 19.19 -12.32
CA THR A 46 -5.27 20.16 -11.20
C THR A 46 -6.60 20.92 -11.14
N GLY A 47 -7.22 20.93 -9.96
CA GLY A 47 -8.50 21.60 -9.70
C GLY A 47 -9.74 20.86 -10.21
N ARG A 48 -9.59 19.71 -10.89
CA ARG A 48 -10.72 18.87 -11.35
C ARG A 48 -10.70 17.48 -10.72
N ILE A 49 -9.51 16.91 -10.55
CA ILE A 49 -9.32 15.56 -10.03
C ILE A 49 -8.49 15.65 -8.75
N SER A 50 -9.00 15.04 -7.68
CA SER A 50 -8.27 14.86 -6.42
C SER A 50 -7.84 13.41 -6.29
N ARG A 51 -6.61 13.17 -5.82
CA ARG A 51 -6.09 11.82 -5.55
C ARG A 51 -6.27 11.52 -4.06
N LEU A 52 -6.94 10.41 -3.75
CA LEU A 52 -7.09 9.91 -2.39
C LEU A 52 -6.38 8.56 -2.26
N ARG A 53 -5.44 8.45 -1.32
CA ARG A 53 -4.81 7.16 -0.98
C ARG A 53 -5.73 6.38 -0.06
N MET A 54 -6.27 5.27 -0.55
CA MET A 54 -7.03 4.33 0.28
C MET A 54 -6.08 3.33 0.94
N ARG A 55 -6.26 3.12 2.24
CA ARG A 55 -5.56 2.08 3.01
C ARG A 55 -6.48 0.90 3.24
N THR A 56 -5.90 -0.21 3.70
CA THR A 56 -6.69 -1.30 4.26
C THR A 56 -7.52 -0.81 5.44
N MET A 57 -8.60 -1.52 5.76
CA MET A 57 -9.50 -1.19 6.85
C MET A 57 -8.73 -1.10 8.17
N SER A 58 -9.03 -0.05 8.94
CA SER A 58 -8.66 0.05 10.34
C SER A 58 -9.34 -1.05 11.16
N LEU A 59 -8.83 -1.31 12.36
CA LEU A 59 -9.45 -2.27 13.29
C LEU A 59 -10.88 -1.85 13.65
N PHE A 60 -11.19 -0.56 13.66
CA PHE A 60 -12.55 -0.09 13.92
C PHE A 60 -13.49 -0.42 12.74
N GLU A 61 -13.06 -0.15 11.51
CA GLU A 61 -13.84 -0.47 10.31
C GLU A 61 -14.06 -1.98 10.14
N SER A 62 -13.07 -2.81 10.53
CA SER A 62 -13.21 -4.27 10.47
C SER A 62 -14.03 -4.87 11.63
N GLY A 63 -14.39 -4.05 12.63
CA GLY A 63 -15.08 -4.49 13.84
C GLY A 63 -14.18 -5.16 14.89
N ASP A 64 -12.87 -5.18 14.67
CA ASP A 64 -11.88 -5.68 15.62
C ASP A 64 -11.58 -4.67 16.74
N SER A 65 -12.00 -3.40 16.62
CA SER A 65 -11.94 -2.39 17.67
C SER A 65 -13.34 -1.88 18.00
N ASN A 66 -13.57 -1.56 19.27
CA ASN A 66 -14.87 -1.11 19.79
C ASN A 66 -15.09 0.41 19.72
N GLY A 67 -14.04 1.18 19.42
CA GLY A 67 -14.13 2.65 19.34
C GLY A 67 -14.42 3.35 20.68
N GLU A 68 -14.15 2.71 21.83
CA GLU A 68 -14.35 3.29 23.16
C GLU A 68 -13.61 4.63 23.35
N VAL A 69 -12.44 4.77 22.73
CA VAL A 69 -11.64 5.99 22.73
C VAL A 69 -11.83 6.72 21.41
N SER A 70 -12.35 7.95 21.47
CA SER A 70 -12.57 8.81 20.31
C SER A 70 -11.62 10.00 20.30
N LEU A 71 -10.96 10.24 19.17
CA LEU A 71 -10.12 11.42 18.97
C LEU A 71 -10.91 12.73 19.10
N ILE A 72 -12.16 12.76 18.63
CA ILE A 72 -13.03 13.95 18.75
C ILE A 72 -13.34 14.24 20.22
N GLN A 73 -13.56 13.22 21.04
CA GLN A 73 -13.79 13.41 22.46
C GLN A 73 -12.53 13.91 23.16
N LEU A 74 -11.36 13.39 22.80
CA LEU A 74 -10.06 13.83 23.32
C LEU A 74 -9.82 15.32 23.02
N LEU A 75 -10.06 15.74 21.77
CA LEU A 75 -9.90 17.14 21.34
C LEU A 75 -10.91 18.10 21.99
N ASN A 76 -12.05 17.58 22.45
CA ASN A 76 -13.02 18.32 23.23
C ASN A 76 -12.76 18.27 24.74
N ASN A 77 -11.55 17.88 25.16
CA ASN A 77 -11.13 17.77 26.56
C ASN A 77 -12.07 16.90 27.42
N LYS A 78 -12.68 15.86 26.84
CA LYS A 78 -13.44 14.89 27.63
C LYS A 78 -12.47 13.92 28.33
N ASP A 79 -12.81 13.55 29.56
CA ASP A 79 -12.13 12.45 30.25
C ASP A 79 -12.58 11.12 29.64
N ILE A 80 -11.69 10.51 28.88
CA ILE A 80 -11.93 9.26 28.15
C ILE A 80 -10.85 8.25 28.49
N SER A 81 -11.26 6.99 28.65
CA SER A 81 -10.35 5.87 28.82
C SER A 81 -10.94 4.64 28.17
N GLY A 82 -10.08 3.70 27.80
CA GLY A 82 -10.47 2.43 27.21
C GLY A 82 -9.37 1.40 27.39
N LYS A 83 -9.74 0.13 27.37
CA LYS A 83 -8.79 -0.97 27.47
C LYS A 83 -9.10 -1.98 26.38
N SER A 84 -8.13 -2.22 25.51
CA SER A 84 -8.26 -3.25 24.49
C SER A 84 -8.47 -4.61 25.15
N SER A 85 -9.42 -5.39 24.63
CA SER A 85 -9.62 -6.79 24.98
C SER A 85 -8.59 -7.71 24.30
N HIS A 86 -7.88 -7.21 23.29
CA HIS A 86 -6.87 -7.97 22.56
C HIS A 86 -5.59 -8.14 23.38
N ASN A 87 -5.13 -9.38 23.46
CA ASN A 87 -3.79 -9.69 23.92
C ASN A 87 -2.77 -9.61 22.76
N ILE A 88 -1.49 -9.80 23.05
CA ILE A 88 -0.40 -9.73 22.06
C ILE A 88 -0.61 -10.72 20.90
N LYS A 89 -1.11 -11.92 21.17
CA LYS A 89 -1.39 -12.93 20.13
C LYS A 89 -2.52 -12.50 19.22
N ASP A 90 -3.56 -11.87 19.77
CA ASP A 90 -4.68 -11.34 18.98
C ASP A 90 -4.19 -10.22 18.05
N ILE A 91 -3.37 -9.29 18.57
CA ILE A 91 -2.75 -8.25 17.76
C ILE A 91 -1.86 -8.84 16.65
N ALA A 92 -1.04 -9.84 16.96
CA ALA A 92 -0.21 -10.52 15.96
C ALA A 92 -1.07 -11.17 14.86
N ASN A 93 -2.19 -11.81 15.23
CA ASN A 93 -3.13 -12.41 14.29
C ASN A 93 -3.80 -11.37 13.38
N LEU A 94 -4.16 -10.21 13.93
CA LEU A 94 -4.73 -9.09 13.16
C LEU A 94 -3.71 -8.53 12.16
N ILE A 95 -2.45 -8.35 12.58
CA ILE A 95 -1.37 -7.87 11.70
C ILE A 95 -1.16 -8.84 10.52
N VAL A 96 -1.00 -10.13 10.78
CA VAL A 96 -0.75 -11.12 9.71
C VAL A 96 -1.99 -11.44 8.87
N GLY A 97 -3.19 -11.16 9.40
CA GLY A 97 -4.45 -11.31 8.67
C GLY A 97 -4.74 -10.13 7.73
N GLY A 98 -4.17 -8.96 8.01
CA GLY A 98 -4.37 -7.73 7.24
C GLY A 98 -5.79 -7.16 7.33
N GLY A 99 -5.97 -5.94 6.81
CA GLY A 99 -7.25 -5.21 6.81
C GLY A 99 -7.99 -5.22 5.47
N TRP A 100 -7.78 -6.23 4.62
CA TRP A 100 -8.44 -6.30 3.31
C TRP A 100 -9.95 -6.57 3.47
N PRO A 101 -10.85 -5.82 2.79
CA PRO A 101 -12.30 -6.02 2.93
C PRO A 101 -12.77 -7.45 2.65
N SER A 102 -12.15 -8.12 1.68
CA SER A 102 -12.47 -9.51 1.33
C SER A 102 -12.03 -10.52 2.41
N SER A 103 -11.28 -10.10 3.42
CA SER A 103 -10.83 -10.96 4.53
C SER A 103 -11.83 -10.99 5.70
N LEU A 104 -12.79 -10.06 5.72
CA LEU A 104 -13.78 -9.94 6.81
C LEU A 104 -14.57 -11.24 7.00
N GLY A 105 -14.78 -11.62 8.26
CA GLY A 105 -15.50 -12.84 8.65
C GLY A 105 -14.78 -14.16 8.33
N LYS A 106 -13.60 -14.14 7.69
CA LYS A 106 -12.83 -15.36 7.40
C LYS A 106 -11.98 -15.79 8.59
N SER A 107 -11.71 -17.10 8.67
CA SER A 107 -10.78 -17.65 9.65
C SER A 107 -9.36 -17.15 9.42
N LEU A 108 -8.56 -17.07 10.49
CA LEU A 108 -7.17 -16.61 10.44
C LEU A 108 -6.34 -17.37 9.40
N ALA A 109 -6.49 -18.69 9.31
CA ALA A 109 -5.76 -19.52 8.34
C ALA A 109 -6.07 -19.13 6.88
N ILE A 110 -7.32 -18.75 6.60
CA ILE A 110 -7.70 -18.27 5.26
C ILE A 110 -7.12 -16.88 5.02
N LYS A 111 -7.19 -15.97 6.01
CA LYS A 111 -6.58 -14.62 5.91
C LYS A 111 -5.08 -14.72 5.61
N GLN A 112 -4.35 -15.53 6.38
CA GLN A 112 -2.92 -15.75 6.19
C GLN A 112 -2.58 -16.33 4.81
N ARG A 113 -3.36 -17.32 4.33
CA ARG A 113 -3.17 -17.88 2.99
C ARG A 113 -3.42 -16.83 1.90
N GLN A 114 -4.42 -15.98 2.08
CA GLN A 114 -4.73 -14.90 1.15
C GLN A 114 -3.59 -13.89 1.10
N VAL A 115 -3.08 -13.42 2.25
CA VAL A 115 -1.92 -12.50 2.32
C VAL A 115 -0.69 -13.12 1.67
N ALA A 116 -0.40 -14.40 1.96
CA ALA A 116 0.71 -15.10 1.31
C ALA A 116 0.55 -15.20 -0.22
N GLY A 117 -0.68 -15.41 -0.71
CA GLY A 117 -0.99 -15.40 -2.14
C GLY A 117 -0.75 -14.04 -2.79
N TYR A 118 -1.12 -12.94 -2.11
CA TYR A 118 -0.81 -11.59 -2.59
C TYR A 118 0.69 -11.33 -2.62
N CYS A 119 1.44 -11.67 -1.56
CA CYS A 119 2.90 -11.54 -1.59
C CYS A 119 3.52 -12.29 -2.77
N LYS A 120 3.06 -13.51 -3.06
CA LYS A 120 3.52 -14.28 -4.22
C LYS A 120 3.18 -13.61 -5.56
N SER A 121 1.99 -13.04 -5.69
CA SER A 121 1.57 -12.36 -6.91
C SER A 121 2.38 -11.08 -7.15
N ILE A 122 2.65 -10.33 -6.08
CA ILE A 122 3.49 -9.14 -6.08
C ILE A 122 4.90 -9.47 -6.59
N VAL A 123 5.56 -10.47 -6.00
CA VAL A 123 6.96 -10.78 -6.33
C VAL A 123 7.12 -11.40 -7.73
N ASN A 124 6.09 -12.09 -8.23
CA ASN A 124 6.16 -12.80 -9.51
C ASN A 124 5.66 -11.99 -10.71
N VAL A 125 4.72 -11.07 -10.52
CA VAL A 125 4.00 -10.41 -11.63
C VAL A 125 3.92 -8.90 -11.44
N GLU A 126 3.37 -8.44 -10.32
CA GLU A 126 2.97 -7.03 -10.20
C GLU A 126 4.16 -6.09 -10.13
N VAL A 127 5.27 -6.49 -9.48
CA VAL A 127 6.47 -5.67 -9.33
C VAL A 127 7.09 -5.23 -10.68
N SER A 128 6.83 -6.00 -11.74
CA SER A 128 7.34 -5.73 -13.08
C SER A 128 6.31 -5.11 -14.03
N THR A 129 5.05 -5.02 -13.62
CA THR A 129 3.96 -4.54 -14.48
C THR A 129 4.11 -3.07 -14.90
N PRO A 130 4.50 -2.11 -14.02
CA PRO A 130 4.54 -0.70 -14.39
C PRO A 130 5.59 -0.33 -15.45
N ASP A 131 6.73 -1.04 -15.48
CA ASP A 131 7.87 -0.70 -16.35
C ASP A 131 8.32 -1.83 -17.28
N GLY A 132 7.70 -3.01 -17.18
CA GLY A 132 8.02 -4.17 -18.02
C GLY A 132 9.40 -4.77 -17.79
N ILE A 133 10.13 -4.34 -16.74
CA ILE A 133 11.47 -4.85 -16.46
C ILE A 133 11.36 -6.22 -15.80
N ASP A 134 11.96 -7.24 -16.42
CA ASP A 134 12.03 -8.58 -15.83
C ASP A 134 12.90 -8.56 -14.57
N ARG A 135 12.35 -9.06 -13.47
CA ARG A 135 12.99 -9.05 -12.15
C ARG A 135 13.01 -10.47 -11.59
N ASP A 136 14.15 -10.83 -11.01
CA ASP A 136 14.34 -12.12 -10.36
C ASP A 136 13.45 -12.21 -9.11
N SER A 137 12.36 -12.98 -9.22
CA SER A 137 11.32 -13.10 -8.18
C SER A 137 11.87 -13.58 -6.83
N ASP A 138 12.84 -14.50 -6.81
CA ASP A 138 13.46 -14.99 -5.58
C ASP A 138 14.20 -13.87 -4.86
N LYS A 139 14.93 -13.04 -5.61
CA LYS A 139 15.63 -11.88 -5.06
C LYS A 139 14.66 -10.80 -4.60
N VAL A 140 13.58 -10.54 -5.35
CA VAL A 140 12.52 -9.60 -4.95
C VAL A 140 11.87 -10.06 -3.65
N GLU A 141 11.55 -11.35 -3.51
CA GLU A 141 10.99 -11.92 -2.28
C GLU A 141 11.92 -11.71 -1.07
N HIS A 142 13.22 -11.95 -1.23
CA HIS A 142 14.18 -11.74 -0.15
C HIS A 142 14.37 -10.26 0.20
N VAL A 143 14.35 -9.36 -0.79
CA VAL A 143 14.34 -7.91 -0.55
C VAL A 143 13.09 -7.51 0.21
N LEU A 144 11.90 -7.95 -0.23
CA LEU A 144 10.63 -7.66 0.45
C LEU A 144 10.66 -8.17 1.90
N ARG A 145 11.09 -9.42 2.12
CA ARG A 145 11.18 -10.03 3.45
C ARG A 145 12.18 -9.31 4.36
N SER A 146 13.35 -8.96 3.84
CA SER A 146 14.37 -8.20 4.58
C SER A 146 13.85 -6.82 4.95
N TYR A 147 13.22 -6.11 4.00
CA TYR A 147 12.61 -4.81 4.24
C TYR A 147 11.49 -4.91 5.29
N SER A 148 10.61 -5.90 5.22
CA SER A 148 9.51 -6.09 6.19
C SER A 148 10.02 -6.31 7.62
N ARG A 149 11.18 -6.95 7.83
CA ARG A 149 11.79 -7.08 9.17
C ARG A 149 12.19 -5.73 9.77
N HIS A 150 12.47 -4.76 8.91
CA HIS A 150 12.93 -3.44 9.28
C HIS A 150 11.82 -2.38 9.21
N ILE A 151 10.55 -2.80 9.14
CA ILE A 151 9.40 -1.89 9.09
C ILE A 151 9.44 -0.92 10.28
N SER A 152 9.20 0.37 10.01
CA SER A 152 9.25 1.45 11.01
C SER A 152 10.59 1.60 11.75
N SER A 153 11.70 1.14 11.17
CA SER A 153 13.06 1.33 11.71
C SER A 153 13.91 2.24 10.83
N GLN A 154 15.09 2.63 11.34
CA GLN A 154 16.08 3.44 10.62
C GLN A 154 17.11 2.58 9.86
N ALA A 155 16.75 1.35 9.47
CA ALA A 155 17.67 0.45 8.78
C ALA A 155 18.13 1.06 7.45
N SER A 156 19.45 1.02 7.22
CA SER A 156 20.03 1.52 5.98
C SER A 156 19.78 0.53 4.84
N ILE A 157 19.83 1.01 3.59
CA ILE A 157 19.82 0.13 2.42
C ILE A 157 20.99 -0.88 2.43
N ASN A 158 22.13 -0.52 3.04
CA ASN A 158 23.26 -1.44 3.21
C ASN A 158 22.91 -2.59 4.15
N THR A 159 22.14 -2.32 5.21
CA THR A 159 21.64 -3.36 6.14
C THR A 159 20.79 -4.38 5.39
N ILE A 160 19.84 -3.91 4.58
CA ILE A 160 18.99 -4.76 3.74
C ILE A 160 19.84 -5.52 2.71
N THR A 161 20.75 -4.83 2.02
CA THR A 161 21.63 -5.45 1.02
C THR A 161 22.46 -6.57 1.63
N ASN A 162 23.10 -6.35 2.78
CA ASN A 162 23.92 -7.35 3.48
C ASN A 162 23.12 -8.55 3.97
N ASP A 163 21.82 -8.38 4.22
CA ASP A 163 20.94 -9.46 4.63
C ASP A 163 20.52 -10.32 3.43
N VAL A 164 20.25 -9.69 2.28
CA VAL A 164 19.87 -10.40 1.05
C VAL A 164 21.08 -11.12 0.43
N THR A 165 22.27 -10.50 0.40
CA THR A 165 23.49 -11.11 -0.17
C THR A 165 23.93 -12.40 0.51
N LYS A 166 23.53 -12.65 1.76
CA LYS A 166 23.77 -13.94 2.43
C LYS A 166 23.14 -15.13 1.71
N ASN A 167 22.12 -14.88 0.90
CA ASN A 167 21.36 -15.91 0.17
C ASN A 167 21.70 -15.94 -1.33
N PHE A 168 22.48 -14.97 -1.83
CA PHE A 168 22.77 -14.82 -3.26
C PHE A 168 24.16 -14.26 -3.52
N ASP A 169 24.91 -14.90 -4.41
CA ASP A 169 26.26 -14.49 -4.76
C ASP A 169 26.34 -13.18 -5.58
N SER A 170 25.23 -12.77 -6.24
CA SER A 170 25.26 -11.79 -7.33
C SER A 170 24.32 -10.59 -7.19
N ILE A 171 23.84 -10.27 -5.98
CA ILE A 171 23.00 -9.08 -5.75
C ILE A 171 23.82 -7.91 -5.19
N ASN A 172 23.65 -6.73 -5.78
CA ASN A 172 24.33 -5.52 -5.32
C ASN A 172 23.33 -4.48 -4.82
N ARG A 173 23.85 -3.44 -4.16
CA ARG A 173 23.04 -2.35 -3.58
C ARG A 173 22.14 -1.65 -4.61
N ARG A 174 22.60 -1.51 -5.86
CA ARG A 174 21.82 -0.87 -6.93
C ARG A 174 20.58 -1.71 -7.25
N THR A 175 20.74 -3.01 -7.45
CA THR A 175 19.63 -3.94 -7.69
C THR A 175 18.63 -3.93 -6.53
N VAL A 176 19.10 -3.95 -5.28
CA VAL A 176 18.22 -3.84 -4.10
C VAL A 176 17.44 -2.53 -4.11
N SER A 177 18.09 -1.41 -4.45
CA SER A 177 17.42 -0.11 -4.57
C SER A 177 16.37 -0.10 -5.67
N GLU A 178 16.67 -0.69 -6.83
CA GLU A 178 15.74 -0.80 -7.96
C GLU A 178 14.50 -1.63 -7.59
N TYR A 179 14.68 -2.72 -6.82
CA TYR A 179 13.56 -3.55 -6.36
C TYR A 179 12.71 -2.84 -5.31
N ILE A 180 13.32 -2.13 -4.35
CA ILE A 180 12.59 -1.30 -3.38
C ILE A 180 11.78 -0.22 -4.10
N ASN A 181 12.36 0.44 -5.11
CA ASN A 181 11.66 1.47 -5.88
C ASN A 181 10.50 0.88 -6.69
N ALA A 182 10.67 -0.30 -7.29
CA ALA A 182 9.57 -0.98 -7.98
C ALA A 182 8.40 -1.29 -7.04
N LEU A 183 8.69 -1.83 -5.83
CA LEU A 183 7.70 -2.08 -4.79
C LEU A 183 7.02 -0.80 -4.28
N LYS A 184 7.72 0.34 -4.25
CA LYS A 184 7.13 1.66 -3.95
C LYS A 184 6.17 2.12 -5.05
N ASN A 185 6.52 1.91 -6.32
CA ASN A 185 5.70 2.32 -7.46
C ASN A 185 4.36 1.58 -7.56
N ILE A 186 4.28 0.38 -7.00
CA ILE A 186 3.03 -0.39 -6.85
C ILE A 186 2.42 -0.27 -5.44
N PHE A 187 2.84 0.73 -4.66
CA PHE A 187 2.30 1.03 -3.32
C PHE A 187 2.43 -0.09 -2.26
N VAL A 188 3.29 -1.09 -2.48
CA VAL A 188 3.58 -2.15 -1.50
C VAL A 188 4.47 -1.61 -0.38
N ILE A 189 5.39 -0.70 -0.70
CA ILE A 189 6.25 -0.02 0.26
C ILE A 189 5.87 1.45 0.37
N GLU A 190 5.66 1.90 1.61
CA GLU A 190 5.48 3.30 1.98
C GLU A 190 6.42 3.62 3.16
N ASP A 191 7.39 4.52 2.96
CA ASP A 191 8.26 4.99 4.05
C ASP A 191 7.50 6.00 4.93
N LEU A 192 7.68 5.88 6.25
CA LEU A 192 7.20 6.87 7.20
C LEU A 192 8.04 8.14 7.10
N LYS A 193 7.38 9.30 7.00
CA LYS A 193 8.08 10.59 7.07
C LYS A 193 8.64 10.80 8.47
N ALA A 194 9.75 11.52 8.56
CA ALA A 194 10.24 12.01 9.84
C ALA A 194 9.13 12.82 10.53
N TRP A 195 8.93 12.57 11.82
CA TRP A 195 7.99 13.34 12.61
C TRP A 195 8.50 14.79 12.72
N SER A 196 7.68 15.75 12.33
CA SER A 196 7.89 17.17 12.56
C SER A 196 6.69 17.69 13.36
N PRO A 197 6.88 18.20 14.59
CA PRO A 197 5.82 18.85 15.35
C PRO A 197 5.34 20.14 14.68
#